data_AF-A0A644ZYM4-F1
#
_entry.id   AF-A0A644ZYM4-F1
#
_cell.length_a   1.000
_cell.length_b   1.000
_cell.length_c   1.000
_cell.angle_alpha   90.00
_cell.angle_beta   90.00
_cell.angle_gamma   90.00
#
_symmetry.space_group_name_H-M   'P 1'
#
loop_
_entity.id
_entity.type
_entity.pdbx_description
1 polymer ?
#
loop_
_entity_poly.entity_id
_entity_poly.type
_entity_poly.pdbx_seq_one_letter_code
_entity_poly.pdbx_strand_id
1 'polypeptide(L)' 'MKNNIEKTCPICGEIMKEYNFAYDNNQYGKKYYKCEECGHKENTMN' A
#
# COMPACT_ATOMS: atom_id res chain seq x y z
N MET A 1 10.55 -13.34 -10.14
CA MET A 1 10.14 -11.97 -10.53
C MET A 1 9.36 -11.39 -9.37
N LYS A 2 9.83 -10.30 -8.74
CA LYS A 2 9.10 -9.65 -7.63
C LYS A 2 8.00 -8.81 -8.26
N ASN A 3 6.74 -9.26 -8.19
CA ASN A 3 5.59 -8.45 -8.60
C ASN A 3 5.47 -7.27 -7.63
N ASN A 4 6.03 -6.12 -8.03
CA ASN A 4 5.66 -4.85 -7.43
C ASN A 4 4.22 -4.60 -7.84
N ILE A 5 3.28 -4.87 -6.92
CA ILE A 5 1.87 -4.56 -7.13
C ILE A 5 1.76 -3.05 -6.99
N GLU A 6 1.84 -2.34 -8.12
CA GLU A 6 1.58 -0.91 -8.20
C GLU A 6 0.07 -0.71 -8.01
N LYS A 7 -0.32 -0.08 -6.90
CA LYS A 7 -1.72 0.08 -6.53
C LYS A 7 -2.13 1.52 -6.74
N THR A 8 -3.17 1.78 -7.51
CA THR A 8 -3.65 3.15 -7.75
C THR A 8 -4.49 3.65 -6.58
N CYS A 9 -4.30 4.89 -6.17
CA CYS A 9 -5.05 5.51 -5.09
C CYS A 9 -6.48 5.85 -5.55
N PRO A 10 -7.52 5.40 -4.84
CA PRO A 10 -8.90 5.71 -5.21
C PRO A 10 -9.30 7.18 -4.98
N ILE A 11 -8.48 7.95 -4.24
CA ILE A 11 -8.78 9.36 -3.93
C ILE A 11 -8.22 10.31 -4.98
N CYS A 12 -6.97 10.11 -5.40
CA CYS A 12 -6.27 11.05 -6.28
C CYS A 12 -5.82 10.42 -7.61
N GLY A 13 -5.93 9.11 -7.80
CA GLY A 13 -5.51 8.43 -9.02
C GLY A 13 -4.00 8.16 -9.11
N GLU A 14 -3.22 8.56 -8.12
CA GLU A 14 -1.76 8.38 -8.09
C GLU A 14 -1.33 6.98 -7.64
N ILE A 15 -0.11 6.57 -7.99
CA ILE A 15 0.42 5.27 -7.57
C ILE A 15 0.78 5.27 -6.09
N MET A 16 0.17 4.36 -5.35
CA MET A 16 0.47 4.08 -3.95
C MET A 16 1.69 3.18 -3.86
N LYS A 17 2.56 3.49 -2.90
CA LYS A 17 3.77 2.70 -2.60
C LYS A 17 3.55 1.80 -1.40
N GLU A 18 4.18 0.63 -1.42
CA GLU A 18 4.16 -0.30 -0.29
C GLU A 18 4.80 0.37 0.94
N TYR A 19 4.04 0.43 2.03
CA TYR A 19 4.45 1.02 3.29
C TYR A 19 5.02 -0.06 4.21
N ASN A 20 6.30 -0.36 4.01
CA ASN A 20 7.06 -1.39 4.74
C ASN A 20 7.38 -1.04 6.20
N PHE A 21 7.10 0.20 6.63
CA PHE A 21 7.36 0.66 8.00
C PHE A 21 6.20 0.40 8.98
N ALA A 22 5.08 -0.17 8.52
CA ALA A 22 4.05 -0.61 9.46
C ALA A 22 4.60 -1.79 10.27
N TYR A 23 4.59 -1.68 11.60
CA TYR A 23 5.05 -2.72 12.53
C TYR A 23 4.37 -4.08 12.28
N ASP A 24 3.11 -4.05 11.82
CA ASP A 24 2.31 -5.23 11.44
C ASP A 24 2.41 -5.62 9.97
N ASN A 25 3.25 -4.95 9.17
CA ASN A 25 3.46 -5.32 7.77
C ASN A 25 3.98 -6.76 7.75
N ASN A 26 3.26 -7.62 7.05
CA ASN A 26 3.57 -9.04 6.92
C ASN A 26 3.35 -9.94 8.16
N GLN A 27 2.85 -9.44 9.30
CA GLN A 27 2.51 -10.30 10.46
C GLN A 27 1.39 -11.31 10.14
N TYR A 28 0.61 -11.06 9.09
CA TYR A 28 -0.43 -11.95 8.57
C TYR A 28 -0.47 -11.99 7.03
N GLY A 29 0.65 -11.69 6.36
CA GLY A 29 0.66 -11.50 4.89
C GLY A 29 -0.04 -10.23 4.40
N LYS A 30 -0.35 -9.31 5.33
CA LYS A 30 -0.98 -8.01 5.05
C LYS A 30 0.09 -7.04 4.53
N LYS A 31 -0.12 -6.51 3.32
CA LYS A 31 0.69 -5.42 2.77
C LYS A 31 -0.05 -4.11 2.93
N TYR A 32 0.63 -3.12 3.48
CA TYR A 32 0.12 -1.76 3.57
C TYR A 32 0.62 -0.95 2.39
N TYR A 33 -0.24 -0.08 1.87
CA TYR A 33 0.06 0.85 0.79
C TYR A 33 -0.28 2.25 1.27
N LYS A 34 0.59 3.20 0.98
CA LYS A 34 0.37 4.61 1.28
C LYS A 34 0.54 5.42 0.00
N CYS A 35 -0.43 6.29 -0.27
CA CYS A 35 -0.28 7.34 -1.27
C CYS A 35 0.59 8.46 -0.70
N GLU A 36 1.64 8.84 -1.43
CA GLU A 36 2.51 9.95 -1.00
C GLU A 36 1.88 11.32 -1.24
N GLU A 37 1.03 11.45 -2.26
CA GLU A 37 0.37 12.71 -2.63
C GLU A 37 -0.77 13.09 -1.67
N CYS A 38 -1.77 12.21 -1.51
CA CYS A 38 -2.93 12.52 -0.66
C CYS A 38 -2.84 11.93 0.76
N GLY A 39 -1.82 11.11 1.05
CA GLY A 39 -1.64 10.48 2.35
C GLY A 39 -2.59 9.30 2.64
N HIS A 40 -3.46 8.91 1.70
CA HIS A 40 -4.37 7.78 1.83
C HIS A 40 -3.62 6.47 2.13
N LYS A 41 -4.19 5.63 2.99
CA LYS A 41 -3.60 4.35 3.40
C LYS A 41 -4.61 3.24 3.18
N GLU A 42 -4.15 2.17 2.53
CA GLU A 42 -4.96 0.99 2.27
C GLU A 42 -4.13 -0.25 2.57
N ASN A 43 -4.76 -1.37 2.90
CA ASN A 43 -4.07 -2.64 3.08
C ASN A 43 -4.66 -3.72 2.15
N THR A 44 -4.03 -4.88 2.06
CA THR A 44 -4.48 -5.98 1.20
C THR A 44 -5.52 -6.91 1.84
N MET A 45 -6.05 -6.58 3.02
CA MET A 45 -7.24 -7.28 3.51
C MET A 45 -8.48 -6.61 2.98
N ASN A 46 -9.31 -7.41 2.32
CA ASN A 46 -10.75 -7.13 2.23
C ASN A 46 -11.39 -7.29 3.61
#